data_AF-A0A9P0EIK9-F1
#
_entry.id   AF-A0A9P0EIK9-F1
#
_cell.length_a   1.000
_cell.length_b   1.000
_cell.length_c   1.000
_cell.angle_alpha   90.00
_cell.angle_beta   90.00
_cell.angle_gamma   90.00
#
_symmetry.space_group_name_H-M   'P 1'
#
loop_
_entity.id
_entity.type
_entity.pdbx_description
1 polymer ?
#
loop_
_entity_poly.entity_id
_entity_poly.type
_entity_poly.pdbx_seq_one_letter_code
_entity_poly.pdbx_strand_id
1 'polypeptide(L)'
;MIGLAVMGQNLILNMNDHGFVVCVYNRTTDKVDSFLNNEAKGTKVIGAHSIDELVSKLKTPKRIMMLVKVTNVIAIKLRRYIVYEKLHSFVIKTLMLVLGLCLKHLR
;
A
#
# COMPACT_ATOMS: atom_id res chain seq x y z
N MET A 1 -2.04 0.60 3.17
CA MET A 1 -0.82 0.79 2.38
C MET A 1 -0.19 2.11 2.74
N ILE A 2 1.11 2.12 3.03
CA ILE A 2 1.86 3.32 3.40
C ILE A 2 2.88 3.65 2.31
N GLY A 3 2.74 4.85 1.74
CA GLY A 3 3.55 5.35 0.63
C GLY A 3 2.80 5.39 -0.69
N LEU A 4 2.67 6.58 -1.26
CA LEU A 4 2.04 6.88 -2.55
C LEU A 4 3.08 7.39 -3.57
N ALA A 5 4.16 6.63 -3.77
CA ALA A 5 5.00 6.82 -4.95
C ALA A 5 4.31 6.23 -6.19
N VAL A 6 4.81 6.53 -7.39
CA VAL A 6 4.27 6.01 -8.67
C VAL A 6 4.05 4.49 -8.64
N MET A 7 5.03 3.74 -8.11
CA MET A 7 4.92 2.29 -7.97
C MET A 7 3.80 1.89 -6.99
N GLY A 8 3.62 2.66 -5.91
CA GLY A 8 2.60 2.37 -4.91
C GLY A 8 1.19 2.60 -5.41
N GLN A 9 0.97 3.70 -6.13
CA GLN A 9 -0.30 4.02 -6.76
C GLN A 9 -0.75 2.89 -7.69
N ASN A 10 0.13 2.42 -8.59
CA ASN A 10 -0.18 1.33 -9.52
C ASN A 10 -0.56 0.02 -8.81
N LEU A 11 0.14 -0.31 -7.73
CA LEU A 11 -0.18 -1.52 -6.96
C LEU A 11 -1.55 -1.38 -6.26
N ILE A 12 -1.88 -0.21 -5.73
CA ILE A 12 -3.19 0.03 -5.09
C ILE A 12 -4.31 -0.15 -6.10
N LEU A 13 -4.16 0.43 -7.30
CA LEU A 13 -5.13 0.29 -8.38
C LEU A 13 -5.28 -1.17 -8.79
N ASN A 14 -4.18 -1.88 -8.97
CA ASN A 14 -4.20 -3.31 -9.28
C ASN A 14 -4.95 -4.12 -8.20
N MET A 15 -4.72 -3.86 -6.91
CA MET A 15 -5.44 -4.53 -5.82
C MET A 15 -6.94 -4.19 -5.84
N ASN A 16 -7.30 -2.94 -6.13
CA ASN A 16 -8.69 -2.52 -6.28
C ASN A 16 -9.39 -3.25 -7.43
N ASP A 17 -8.72 -3.43 -8.57
CA ASP A 17 -9.25 -4.15 -9.73
C ASP A 17 -9.50 -5.64 -9.44
N HIS A 18 -8.70 -6.22 -8.55
CA HIS A 18 -8.89 -7.59 -8.03
C HIS A 18 -9.91 -7.66 -6.87
N GLY A 19 -10.66 -6.59 -6.62
CA GLY A 19 -11.75 -6.55 -5.64
C GLY A 19 -11.33 -6.30 -4.20
N PHE A 20 -10.06 -5.95 -3.94
CA PHE A 20 -9.59 -5.62 -2.59
C PHE A 20 -9.83 -4.14 -2.26
N VAL A 21 -10.39 -3.88 -1.08
CA VAL A 21 -10.50 -2.53 -0.54
C VAL A 21 -9.19 -2.16 0.14
N VAL A 22 -8.49 -1.17 -0.41
CA VAL A 22 -7.18 -0.73 0.10
C VAL A 22 -7.32 0.62 0.77
N CYS A 23 -6.87 0.72 2.02
CA CYS A 23 -6.73 2.01 2.70
C CYS A 23 -5.30 2.54 2.50
N VAL A 24 -5.15 3.83 2.17
CA VAL A 24 -3.87 4.45 1.78
C VAL A 24 -3.51 5.59 2.71
N TYR A 25 -2.23 5.68 3.06
CA TYR A 25 -1.68 6.76 3.90
C TYR A 25 -0.33 7.21 3.35
N ASN A 26 -0.08 8.50 3.41
CA ASN A 26 1.21 9.10 3.10
C ASN A 26 1.50 10.24 4.10
N ARG A 27 2.79 10.53 4.33
CA ARG A 27 3.19 11.59 5.27
C ARG A 27 2.63 12.96 4.87
N THR A 28 2.55 13.23 3.57
CA THR A 28 1.90 14.41 3.02
C THR A 28 0.48 14.02 2.62
N THR A 29 -0.51 14.61 3.28
CA THR A 29 -1.95 14.37 3.08
C THR A 29 -2.40 14.79 1.69
N ASP A 30 -1.85 15.88 1.14
CA ASP A 30 -2.19 16.38 -0.20
C ASP A 30 -1.98 15.33 -1.29
N LYS A 31 -0.98 14.43 -1.13
CA LYS A 31 -0.77 13.32 -2.07
C LYS A 31 -1.86 12.25 -1.98
N VAL A 32 -2.43 12.05 -0.79
CA VAL A 32 -3.57 11.14 -0.60
C VAL A 32 -4.79 11.71 -1.31
N ASP A 33 -5.10 12.99 -1.07
CA ASP A 33 -6.27 13.63 -1.65
C ASP A 33 -6.15 13.75 -3.17
N SER A 34 -4.97 14.12 -3.68
CA SER A 34 -4.70 14.14 -5.12
C SER A 34 -4.85 12.75 -5.75
N PHE A 35 -4.36 11.70 -5.08
CA PHE A 35 -4.51 10.33 -5.59
C PHE A 35 -5.98 9.89 -5.65
N LEU A 36 -6.76 10.17 -4.60
CA LEU A 36 -8.19 9.84 -4.54
C LEU A 36 -9.03 10.60 -5.56
N ASN A 37 -8.69 11.87 -5.80
CA ASN A 37 -9.42 12.73 -6.73
C ASN A 37 -9.05 12.50 -8.20
N ASN A 38 -7.87 11.91 -8.46
CA ASN A 38 -7.37 11.65 -9.81
C ASN A 38 -7.38 10.13 -10.10
N GLU A 39 -6.25 9.46 -9.91
CA GLU A 39 -6.01 8.07 -10.34
C GLU A 39 -6.96 7.07 -9.69
N ALA A 40 -7.28 7.24 -8.41
CA ALA A 40 -8.20 6.37 -7.68
C ALA A 40 -9.66 6.86 -7.72
N LYS A 41 -10.00 7.81 -8.59
CA LYS A 41 -11.36 8.31 -8.72
C LYS A 41 -12.30 7.21 -9.19
N GLY A 42 -13.41 7.02 -8.47
CA GLY A 42 -14.39 5.98 -8.77
C GLY A 42 -13.97 4.56 -8.34
N THR A 43 -12.86 4.42 -7.62
CA THR A 43 -12.43 3.15 -7.03
C THR A 43 -12.95 2.98 -5.60
N LYS A 44 -12.72 1.82 -4.99
CA LYS A 44 -13.05 1.55 -3.57
C LYS A 44 -11.89 1.89 -2.63
N VAL A 45 -10.90 2.64 -3.11
CA VAL A 45 -9.73 3.01 -2.31
C VAL A 45 -10.12 4.05 -1.26
N ILE A 46 -9.62 3.89 -0.05
CA ILE A 46 -9.95 4.76 1.09
C ILE A 46 -8.71 5.52 1.55
N GLY A 47 -8.75 6.84 1.60
CA GLY A 47 -7.67 7.64 2.19
C GLY A 47 -7.69 7.63 3.72
N ALA A 48 -6.51 7.74 4.31
CA ALA A 48 -6.32 8.10 5.70
C ALA A 48 -5.27 9.23 5.78
N HIS A 49 -5.53 10.20 6.64
CA HIS A 49 -4.65 11.35 6.88
C HIS A 49 -3.76 11.15 8.11
N SER A 50 -4.05 10.14 8.92
CA SER A 50 -3.20 9.74 10.05
C SER A 50 -3.00 8.22 10.12
N ILE A 51 -1.94 7.79 10.81
CA ILE A 51 -1.69 6.36 11.06
C ILE A 51 -2.82 5.75 11.91
N ASP A 52 -3.32 6.49 12.89
CA ASP A 52 -4.37 5.99 13.78
C ASP A 52 -5.69 5.82 13.00
N GLU A 53 -6.01 6.73 12.09
CA GLU A 53 -7.13 6.59 11.16
C GLU A 53 -6.94 5.40 10.20
N LEU A 54 -5.74 5.23 9.63
CA LEU A 54 -5.41 4.08 8.79
C LEU A 54 -5.68 2.77 9.54
N VAL A 55 -5.23 2.65 10.78
CA VAL A 55 -5.42 1.46 11.62
C VAL A 55 -6.89 1.22 11.95
N SER A 56 -7.67 2.29 12.16
CA SER A 56 -9.11 2.19 12.46
C SER A 56 -9.94 1.67 11.29
N LYS A 57 -9.52 1.98 10.04
CA LYS A 57 -10.21 1.58 8.81
C LYS A 57 -9.88 0.15 8.36
N LEU A 58 -8.91 -0.52 9.01
CA LEU A 58 -8.49 -1.88 8.65
C LEU A 58 -9.30 -2.95 9.40
N LYS A 59 -9.78 -3.96 8.66
CA LYS A 59 -10.39 -5.17 9.23
C LYS A 59 -9.33 -6.08 9.87
N THR A 60 -9.72 -6.85 10.89
CA THR A 60 -8.88 -7.85 11.54
C THR A 60 -8.88 -9.18 10.75
N PRO A 61 -7.73 -9.87 10.58
CA PRO A 61 -6.39 -9.47 10.99
C PRO A 61 -5.86 -8.31 10.15
N LYS A 62 -5.41 -7.25 10.83
CA LYS A 62 -4.92 -6.04 10.17
C LYS A 62 -3.65 -6.38 9.39
N ARG A 63 -3.55 -5.94 8.14
CA ARG A 63 -2.36 -6.12 7.29
C ARG A 63 -1.95 -4.77 6.72
N ILE A 64 -0.70 -4.38 6.94
CA ILE A 64 -0.16 -3.13 6.38
C ILE A 64 1.07 -3.43 5.54
N MET A 65 0.96 -3.02 4.28
CA MET A 65 2.02 -2.97 3.28
C MET A 65 2.73 -1.62 3.34
N MET A 66 4.05 -1.61 3.45
CA MET A 66 4.88 -0.39 3.39
C MET A 66 5.82 -0.43 2.19
N LEU A 67 5.78 0.63 1.37
CA LEU A 67 6.63 0.82 0.17
C LEU A 67 7.65 1.95 0.33
N VAL A 68 7.99 2.31 1.56
CA VAL A 68 8.94 3.38 1.87
C VAL A 68 10.04 2.84 2.76
N LYS A 69 11.18 3.54 2.81
CA LYS A 69 12.21 3.27 3.80
C LYS A 69 11.56 3.33 5.18
N VAL A 70 11.52 2.18 5.85
CA VAL A 70 10.93 2.09 7.18
C VAL A 70 11.84 2.83 8.14
N THR A 71 11.32 3.91 8.72
CA THR A 71 11.96 4.59 9.84
C THR A 71 11.54 3.91 11.14
N ASN A 72 12.41 3.96 12.15
CA ASN A 72 12.11 3.39 13.46
C ASN A 72 10.81 3.98 14.06
N VAL A 73 10.53 5.25 13.79
CA VAL A 73 9.32 5.94 14.29
C VAL A 73 8.04 5.28 13.78
N ILE A 74 7.94 5.03 12.46
CA ILE A 74 6.74 4.40 11.87
C ILE A 74 6.64 2.93 12.30
N ALA A 75 7.77 2.22 12.34
CA ALA A 75 7.81 0.83 12.78
C ALA A 75 7.31 0.67 14.21
N ILE A 76 7.78 1.50 15.15
CA ILE A 76 7.36 1.46 16.56
C ILE A 76 5.87 1.77 16.69
N LYS A 77 5.38 2.78 15.96
CA LYS A 77 3.96 3.16 16.03
C LYS A 77 3.05 2.06 15.51
N LEU A 78 3.43 1.37 14.43
CA LEU A 78 2.65 0.27 13.86
C LEU A 78 2.76 -1.05 14.62
N ARG A 79 3.91 -1.33 15.26
CA ARG A 79 4.15 -2.56 16.03
C ARG A 79 3.15 -2.76 17.15
N ARG A 80 2.62 -1.66 17.72
CA ARG A 80 1.57 -1.69 18.75
C ARG A 80 0.23 -2.20 18.22
N TYR A 81 -0.02 -2.07 16.92
CA TYR A 81 -1.33 -2.31 16.35
C TYR A 81 -1.39 -3.56 15.46
N ILE A 82 -0.28 -3.93 14.77
CA ILE A 82 -0.32 -4.82 13.61
C ILE A 82 1.00 -5.59 13.39
N VAL A 83 0.91 -6.80 12.83
CA VAL A 83 2.04 -7.52 12.24
C VAL A 83 2.38 -6.88 10.88
N TYR A 84 3.52 -6.20 10.82
CA TYR A 84 4.00 -5.55 9.62
C TYR A 84 4.72 -6.55 8.69
N GLU A 85 4.41 -6.52 7.39
CA GLU A 85 5.08 -7.33 6.38
C GLU A 85 5.93 -6.45 5.44
N LYS A 86 7.23 -6.78 5.35
CA LYS A 86 8.25 -5.97 4.67
C LYS A 86 8.29 -6.36 3.19
N LEU A 87 7.90 -5.44 2.30
CA LEU A 87 7.64 -5.75 0.89
C LEU A 87 8.86 -5.87 -0.02
N HIS A 88 10.07 -5.90 0.52
CA HIS A 88 11.30 -5.93 -0.29
C HIS A 88 11.33 -7.10 -1.30
N SER A 89 10.67 -8.22 -0.99
CA SER A 89 10.57 -9.38 -1.89
C SER A 89 9.39 -9.31 -2.88
N PHE A 90 8.27 -8.67 -2.52
CA PHE A 90 7.05 -8.72 -3.33
C PHE A 90 6.99 -7.61 -4.40
N VAL A 91 7.69 -6.48 -4.20
CA VAL A 91 7.91 -5.46 -5.25
C VAL A 91 8.56 -6.05 -6.49
N ILE A 92 9.58 -6.90 -6.31
CA ILE A 92 10.27 -7.59 -7.41
C ILE A 92 9.29 -8.50 -8.17
N LYS A 93 8.38 -9.16 -7.44
CA LYS A 93 7.36 -10.04 -8.04
C LYS A 93 6.31 -9.27 -8.82
N THR A 94 5.81 -8.14 -8.32
CA THR A 94 4.86 -7.29 -9.06
C THR A 94 5.53 -6.64 -10.28
N LEU A 95 6.79 -6.21 -10.17
CA LEU A 95 7.55 -5.70 -11.32
C LEU A 95 7.74 -6.79 -12.39
N MET A 96 8.02 -8.04 -11.99
CA MET A 96 8.09 -9.17 -12.92
C MET A 96 6.73 -9.53 -13.55
N LEU A 97 5.63 -9.38 -12.81
CA LEU A 97 4.26 -9.60 -13.32
C LEU A 97 3.82 -8.51 -14.31
N VAL A 98 4.20 -7.26 -14.06
CA VAL A 98 3.82 -6.10 -14.90
C VAL A 98 4.73 -5.95 -16.14
N LEU A 99 5.99 -6.40 -16.06
CA LEU A 99 6.92 -6.39 -17.20
C LEU A 99 6.86 -7.65 -18.09
N GLY A 100 5.99 -8.62 -17.81
CA GLY A 100 5.85 -9.81 -18.66
C GLY A 100 7.13 -10.66 -18.78
N LEU A 101 8.06 -10.58 -17.82
CA LEU A 101 9.29 -11.38 -17.82
C LEU A 101 9.12 -12.65 -16.99
N CYS A 102 8.80 -13.73 -17.71
CA CYS A 102 9.52 -15.01 -17.63
C CYS A 102 9.90 -15.52 -16.21
N LEU A 103 8.93 -15.83 -15.37
CA LEU A 103 9.13 -16.65 -14.16
C LEU A 103 8.46 -18.03 -14.26
N LYS A 104 8.29 -18.56 -15.48
CA LYS A 104 8.00 -20.00 -15.68
C LYS A 104 9.25 -20.88 -15.56
N HIS A 105 10.41 -20.35 -15.16
CA HIS A 105 11.66 -21.12 -15.19
C HIS A 105 12.69 -20.89 -14.08
N LEU A 106 12.29 -20.45 -12.89
CA LEU A 106 13.15 -20.54 -11.71
C LEU A 106 12.48 -21.41 -10.66
N ARG A 107 12.56 -22.71 -10.93
CA ARG A 107 12.65 -23.78 -9.94
C ARG A 107 14.12 -23.98 -9.62
#